data_AF-A0A1G8BJW5-F1
#
_entry.id   AF-A0A1G8BJW5-F1
#
_cell.length_a   1.000
_cell.length_b   1.000
_cell.length_c   1.000
_cell.angle_alpha   90.00
_cell.angle_beta   90.00
_cell.angle_gamma   90.00
#
_symmetry.space_group_name_H-M   'P 1'
#
loop_
_entity.id
_entity.type
_entity.pdbx_description
1 polymer ?
#
loop_
_entity_poly.entity_id
_entity_poly.type
_entity_poly.pdbx_seq_one_letter_code
_entity_poly.pdbx_strand_id
1 'polypeptide(L)'
;MLTRSIPGKGTSLIFILNNTTTMETIKQISLDSECVVINAHCVMLTNSTFNDVNMSNISITDANLSDIKIEGAQLGGAVFQNIGMCPPDHPMYDPNAEQRPLLFEDCDLHKSKFVNCDLRGVELSACNIEGLTVDGVLISELLAGRS
;
A
#
# COMPACT_ATOMS: atom_id res chain seq x y z
N MET A 1 0.20 12.96 28.85
CA MET A 1 -0.46 14.25 29.15
C MET A 1 -1.12 14.74 27.85
N LEU A 2 -2.45 14.86 27.78
CA LEU A 2 -3.13 15.44 26.61
C LEU A 2 -3.02 16.96 26.70
N THR A 3 -2.14 17.60 25.92
CA THR A 3 -2.18 19.05 25.78
C THR A 3 -3.22 19.41 24.73
N ARG A 4 -4.41 19.83 25.17
CA ARG A 4 -5.43 20.41 24.29
C ARG A 4 -5.01 21.83 23.90
N SER A 5 -4.96 22.14 22.62
CA SER A 5 -4.97 23.53 22.13
C SER A 5 -6.42 24.06 22.16
N ILE A 6 -6.60 25.34 22.48
CA ILE A 6 -7.91 25.98 22.64
C ILE A 6 -8.44 26.35 21.24
N PRO A 7 -9.70 26.04 20.87
CA PRO A 7 -10.19 26.24 19.52
C PRO A 7 -10.50 27.72 19.24
N GLY A 8 -9.84 28.28 18.22
CA GLY A 8 -10.34 29.41 17.41
C GLY A 8 -10.94 28.88 16.10
N LYS A 9 -11.92 29.58 15.51
CA LYS A 9 -12.55 29.16 14.23
C LYS A 9 -11.47 28.89 13.16
N GLY A 10 -11.35 27.63 12.74
CA GLY A 10 -10.36 27.18 11.74
C GLY A 10 -9.04 26.64 12.30
N THR A 11 -8.89 26.42 13.61
CA THR A 11 -7.67 25.80 14.17
C THR A 11 -7.73 24.28 14.14
N SER A 12 -6.72 23.64 13.53
CA SER A 12 -6.47 22.21 13.63
C SER A 12 -6.19 21.84 15.09
N LEU A 13 -6.97 20.91 15.64
CA LEU A 13 -6.73 20.38 16.98
C LEU A 13 -5.65 19.29 16.88
N ILE A 14 -4.39 19.64 17.17
CA ILE A 14 -3.28 18.68 17.13
C ILE A 14 -3.18 17.98 18.49
N PHE A 15 -3.52 16.69 18.53
CA PHE A 15 -3.27 15.85 19.70
C PHE A 15 -1.88 15.23 19.59
N ILE A 16 -0.92 15.77 20.33
CA ILE A 16 0.41 15.16 20.45
C ILE A 16 0.42 14.24 21.67
N LEU A 17 0.41 12.93 21.42
CA LEU A 17 0.54 11.93 22.48
C LEU A 17 2.03 11.65 22.72
N ASN A 18 2.65 12.45 23.60
CA ASN A 18 4.04 12.26 24.02
C ASN A 18 4.14 11.30 25.21
N ASN A 19 4.81 10.17 25.02
CA ASN A 19 5.04 9.16 26.04
C ASN A 19 6.39 9.40 26.75
N THR A 20 6.54 10.52 27.46
CA THR A 20 7.84 10.91 28.04
C THR A 20 8.01 10.54 29.52
N THR A 21 7.03 9.90 30.17
CA THR A 21 7.12 9.62 31.61
C THR A 21 6.52 8.30 32.10
N THR A 22 5.77 7.57 31.28
CA THR A 22 5.33 6.19 31.54
C THR A 22 5.28 5.45 30.20
N MET A 23 5.76 4.21 30.11
CA MET A 23 5.64 3.39 28.90
C MET A 23 4.21 2.84 28.77
N GLU A 24 3.20 3.72 28.77
CA GLU A 24 1.84 3.29 28.52
C GLU A 24 1.65 3.13 27.02
N THR A 25 1.47 1.88 26.58
CA THR A 25 1.13 1.58 25.19
C THR A 25 -0.26 2.13 24.91
N ILE A 26 -0.36 3.06 23.96
CA ILE A 26 -1.65 3.46 23.39
C ILE A 26 -2.20 2.24 22.66
N LYS A 27 -3.27 1.65 23.18
CA LYS A 27 -3.86 0.43 22.61
C LYS A 27 -4.71 0.71 21.36
N GLN A 28 -5.34 1.88 21.28
CA GLN A 28 -6.25 2.25 20.19
C GLN A 28 -6.38 3.76 20.07
N ILE A 29 -6.53 4.24 18.83
CA ILE A 29 -6.98 5.59 18.49
C ILE A 29 -8.16 5.41 17.53
N SER A 30 -9.27 6.10 17.80
CA SER A 30 -10.43 6.16 16.90
C SER A 30 -10.58 7.57 16.37
N LEU A 31 -10.81 7.70 15.07
CA LEU A 31 -10.94 8.96 14.35
C LEU A 31 -12.32 8.98 13.68
N ASP A 32 -12.97 10.13 13.68
CA ASP A 32 -14.26 10.34 13.02
C ASP A 32 -14.06 10.98 11.63
N SER A 33 -15.17 11.25 10.95
CA SER A 33 -15.17 11.81 9.59
C SER A 33 -14.65 13.25 9.50
N GLU A 34 -14.38 13.93 10.62
CA GLU A 34 -13.80 15.27 10.62
C GLU A 34 -12.27 15.24 10.58
N CYS A 35 -11.64 14.07 10.82
CA CYS A 35 -10.19 13.93 10.76
C CYS A 35 -9.71 13.94 9.29
N VAL A 36 -9.01 15.01 8.91
CA VAL A 36 -8.51 15.18 7.54
C VAL A 36 -7.06 14.70 7.38
N VAL A 37 -6.23 14.81 8.42
CA VAL A 37 -4.78 14.53 8.33
C VAL A 37 -4.31 13.71 9.52
N ILE A 38 -3.60 12.62 9.23
CA ILE A 38 -2.92 11.78 10.21
C ILE A 38 -1.43 11.75 9.85
N ASN A 39 -0.58 12.11 10.81
CA ASN A 39 0.87 11.95 10.70
C ASN A 39 1.31 10.84 11.65
N ALA A 40 1.91 9.77 11.11
CA ALA A 40 2.32 8.62 11.88
C ALA A 40 3.79 8.28 11.57
N HIS A 41 4.63 8.25 12.61
CA HIS A 41 6.07 7.97 12.49
C HIS A 41 6.44 6.86 13.47
N CYS A 42 7.06 5.79 12.97
CA CYS A 42 7.51 4.64 13.76
C CYS A 42 6.40 4.00 14.64
N VAL A 43 5.18 3.90 14.09
CA VAL A 43 4.03 3.27 14.78
C VAL A 43 3.81 1.84 14.31
N MET A 44 3.25 1.01 15.19
CA MET A 44 2.72 -0.31 14.81
C MET A 44 1.21 -0.21 14.65
N LEU A 45 0.70 -0.46 13.43
CA LEU A 45 -0.72 -0.44 13.09
C LEU A 45 -1.26 -1.83 12.75
N THR A 46 -0.65 -2.89 13.30
CA THR A 46 -1.09 -4.28 13.11
C THR A 46 -2.56 -4.44 13.48
N ASN A 47 -3.33 -5.12 12.61
CA ASN A 47 -4.78 -5.32 12.76
C ASN A 47 -5.63 -4.05 12.75
N SER A 48 -5.11 -2.92 12.26
CA SER A 48 -5.91 -1.71 12.07
C SER A 48 -6.87 -1.85 10.89
N THR A 49 -8.03 -1.21 10.98
CA THR A 49 -9.04 -1.18 9.92
C THR A 49 -9.30 0.25 9.49
N PHE A 50 -9.41 0.46 8.18
CA PHE A 50 -9.78 1.74 7.58
C PHE A 50 -10.98 1.53 6.66
N ASN A 51 -12.18 1.83 7.15
CA ASN A 51 -13.43 1.68 6.41
C ASN A 51 -13.91 3.05 5.92
N ASP A 52 -14.33 3.13 4.65
CA ASP A 52 -14.90 4.34 4.03
C ASP A 52 -14.01 5.60 4.17
N VAL A 53 -12.69 5.41 4.09
CA VAL A 53 -11.71 6.49 4.20
C VAL A 53 -11.34 7.06 2.83
N ASN A 54 -11.10 8.38 2.76
CA ASN A 54 -10.42 8.98 1.63
C ASN A 54 -8.91 9.01 1.88
N MET A 55 -8.17 8.17 1.17
CA MET A 55 -6.70 8.11 1.21
C MET A 55 -6.04 8.69 -0.07
N SER A 56 -6.75 9.54 -0.82
CA SER A 56 -6.18 10.21 -1.99
C SER A 56 -4.91 10.99 -1.61
N ASN A 57 -3.86 10.84 -2.41
CA ASN A 57 -2.55 11.50 -2.22
C ASN A 57 -1.79 11.13 -0.93
N ILE A 58 -2.14 10.02 -0.26
CA ILE A 58 -1.31 9.52 0.85
C ILE A 58 0.03 9.01 0.33
N SER A 59 1.08 9.15 1.14
CA SER A 59 2.37 8.52 0.91
C SER A 59 2.66 7.53 2.03
N ILE A 60 3.03 6.31 1.65
CA ILE A 60 3.47 5.26 2.56
C ILE A 60 4.87 4.86 2.11
N THR A 61 5.87 5.10 2.95
CA THR A 61 7.30 4.86 2.65
C THR A 61 7.92 4.04 3.76
N ASP A 62 8.84 3.15 3.42
CA ASP A 62 9.57 2.29 4.36
C ASP A 62 8.65 1.50 5.33
N ALA A 63 7.49 1.08 4.82
CA ALA A 63 6.49 0.37 5.59
C ALA A 63 6.43 -1.12 5.22
N ASN A 64 6.24 -1.97 6.21
CA ASN A 64 5.85 -3.35 5.96
C ASN A 64 4.33 -3.41 5.73
N LEU A 65 3.93 -3.59 4.48
CA LEU A 65 2.52 -3.77 4.06
C LEU A 65 2.18 -5.23 3.75
N SER A 66 2.96 -6.18 4.28
CA SER A 66 2.64 -7.60 4.14
C SER A 66 1.23 -7.88 4.65
N ASP A 67 0.48 -8.70 3.91
CA ASP A 67 -0.91 -9.08 4.22
C ASP A 67 -1.92 -7.93 4.19
N ILE A 68 -1.59 -6.79 3.60
CA ILE A 68 -2.57 -5.74 3.37
C ILE A 68 -3.69 -6.26 2.46
N LYS A 69 -4.94 -6.07 2.88
CA LYS A 69 -6.13 -6.31 2.05
C LYS A 69 -6.73 -4.97 1.65
N ILE A 70 -6.84 -4.74 0.34
CA ILE A 70 -7.51 -3.58 -0.23
C ILE A 70 -8.67 -4.11 -1.08
N GLU A 71 -9.90 -3.86 -0.64
CA GLU A 71 -11.12 -4.37 -1.28
C GLU A 71 -12.07 -3.20 -1.56
N GLY A 72 -12.67 -3.17 -2.75
CA GLY A 72 -13.63 -2.13 -3.13
C GLY A 72 -13.04 -0.71 -3.24
N ALA A 73 -11.72 -0.57 -3.39
CA ALA A 73 -11.05 0.73 -3.42
C ALA A 73 -10.80 1.24 -4.85
N GLN A 74 -10.83 2.57 -5.02
CA GLN A 74 -10.37 3.22 -6.26
C GLN A 74 -8.84 3.37 -6.24
N LEU A 75 -8.14 2.60 -7.07
CA LEU A 75 -6.67 2.63 -7.19
C LEU A 75 -6.16 3.34 -8.47
N GLY A 76 -7.04 4.04 -9.18
CA GLY A 76 -6.68 4.77 -10.40
C GLY A 76 -5.56 5.79 -10.14
N GLY A 77 -4.42 5.62 -10.82
CA GLY A 77 -3.24 6.47 -10.66
C GLY A 77 -2.33 6.10 -9.48
N ALA A 78 -2.61 5.03 -8.75
CA ALA A 78 -1.71 4.53 -7.71
C ALA A 78 -0.37 4.09 -8.31
N VAL A 79 0.71 4.33 -7.56
CA VAL A 79 2.08 4.01 -7.97
C VAL A 79 2.69 3.10 -6.92
N PHE A 80 3.03 1.87 -7.33
CA PHE A 80 3.72 0.89 -6.51
C PHE A 80 5.16 0.78 -7.01
N GLN A 81 6.11 1.32 -6.25
CA GLN A 81 7.52 1.38 -6.61
C GLN A 81 8.37 0.80 -5.50
N ASN A 82 9.42 0.06 -5.89
CA ASN A 82 10.34 -0.60 -4.95
C ASN A 82 9.60 -1.51 -3.94
N ILE A 83 8.54 -2.17 -4.39
CA ILE A 83 7.79 -3.13 -3.57
C ILE A 83 8.45 -4.50 -3.67
N GLY A 84 8.80 -5.07 -2.52
CA GLY A 84 9.43 -6.39 -2.42
C GLY A 84 10.16 -6.56 -1.09
N MET A 85 10.98 -7.61 -1.03
CA MET A 85 11.85 -7.86 0.11
C MET A 85 12.99 -6.84 0.18
N CYS A 86 13.55 -6.68 1.37
CA CYS A 86 14.72 -5.84 1.60
C CYS A 86 15.90 -6.28 0.71
N PRO A 87 16.71 -5.35 0.17
CA PRO A 87 17.92 -5.68 -0.56
C PRO A 87 19.04 -6.18 0.37
N PRO A 88 20.09 -6.87 -0.14
CA PRO A 88 21.14 -7.49 0.67
C PRO A 88 21.90 -6.58 1.66
N ASP A 89 21.93 -5.29 1.39
CA ASP A 89 22.60 -4.26 2.20
C ASP A 89 21.69 -3.62 3.27
N HIS A 90 20.42 -4.01 3.33
CA HIS A 90 19.46 -3.47 4.29
C HIS A 90 19.52 -4.19 5.65
N PRO A 91 19.37 -3.51 6.80
CA PRO A 91 19.48 -4.13 8.14
C PRO A 91 18.51 -5.28 8.40
N MET A 92 17.36 -5.30 7.73
CA MET A 92 16.32 -6.33 7.83
C MET A 92 16.37 -7.35 6.70
N TYR A 93 17.46 -7.41 5.93
CA TYR A 93 17.64 -8.43 4.90
C TYR A 93 17.73 -9.83 5.51
N ASP A 94 16.95 -10.76 4.96
CA ASP A 94 17.08 -12.18 5.24
C ASP A 94 17.22 -12.93 3.91
N PRO A 95 18.38 -13.56 3.64
CA PRO A 95 18.61 -14.29 2.40
C PRO A 95 17.74 -15.55 2.25
N ASN A 96 17.09 -16.00 3.33
CA ASN A 96 16.19 -17.15 3.31
C ASN A 96 14.71 -16.75 3.27
N ALA A 97 14.41 -15.45 3.32
CA ALA A 97 13.04 -15.00 3.31
C ALA A 97 12.48 -15.03 1.88
N GLU A 98 11.29 -15.60 1.75
CA GLU A 98 10.56 -15.68 0.48
C GLU A 98 9.42 -14.67 0.48
N GLN A 99 9.37 -13.84 -0.57
CA GLN A 99 8.25 -12.95 -0.80
C GLN A 99 6.99 -13.79 -1.07
N ARG A 100 5.95 -13.59 -0.26
CA ARG A 100 4.64 -14.16 -0.56
C ARG A 100 4.08 -13.52 -1.84
N PRO A 101 3.42 -14.30 -2.71
CA PRO A 101 2.92 -13.79 -3.99
C PRO A 101 1.87 -12.70 -3.76
N LEU A 102 1.86 -11.71 -4.65
CA LEU A 102 0.77 -10.74 -4.74
C LEU A 102 -0.40 -11.36 -5.50
N LEU A 103 -1.62 -11.12 -5.02
CA LEU A 103 -2.85 -11.53 -5.68
C LEU A 103 -3.63 -10.29 -6.12
N PHE A 104 -3.94 -10.23 -7.41
CA PHE A 104 -4.88 -9.27 -7.99
C PHE A 104 -6.09 -10.05 -8.49
N GLU A 105 -7.18 -9.99 -7.74
CA GLU A 105 -8.45 -10.66 -8.05
C GLU A 105 -9.51 -9.61 -8.39
N ASP A 106 -10.28 -9.83 -9.45
CA ASP A 106 -11.35 -8.93 -9.90
C ASP A 106 -10.94 -7.45 -10.05
N CYS A 107 -9.68 -7.21 -10.45
CA CYS A 107 -9.11 -5.88 -10.62
C CYS A 107 -9.20 -5.40 -12.08
N ASP A 108 -9.63 -4.15 -12.29
CA ASP A 108 -9.44 -3.47 -13.57
C ASP A 108 -8.04 -2.85 -13.63
N LEU A 109 -7.17 -3.47 -14.42
CA LEU A 109 -5.80 -3.02 -14.67
C LEU A 109 -5.62 -2.42 -16.08
N HIS A 110 -6.71 -2.04 -16.77
CA HIS A 110 -6.61 -1.53 -18.14
C HIS A 110 -5.67 -0.33 -18.23
N LYS A 111 -4.85 -0.29 -19.30
CA LYS A 111 -3.81 0.73 -19.54
C LYS A 111 -2.72 0.83 -18.46
N SER A 112 -2.66 -0.09 -17.50
CA SER A 112 -1.57 -0.15 -16.52
C SER A 112 -0.27 -0.61 -17.18
N LYS A 113 0.86 -0.35 -16.51
CA LYS A 113 2.19 -0.77 -16.96
C LYS A 113 2.95 -1.42 -15.82
N PHE A 114 3.55 -2.56 -16.11
CA PHE A 114 4.55 -3.20 -15.25
C PHE A 114 5.91 -2.94 -15.89
N VAL A 115 6.72 -2.09 -15.26
CA VAL A 115 8.00 -1.63 -15.80
C VAL A 115 9.10 -2.04 -14.84
N ASN A 116 10.09 -2.80 -15.33
CA ASN A 116 11.18 -3.34 -14.53
C ASN A 116 10.69 -4.19 -13.33
N CYS A 117 9.58 -4.91 -13.51
CA CYS A 117 9.04 -5.83 -12.52
C CYS A 117 9.56 -7.25 -12.79
N ASP A 118 9.86 -8.00 -11.72
CA ASP A 118 10.01 -9.45 -11.84
C ASP A 118 8.62 -10.09 -11.95
N LEU A 119 8.29 -10.59 -13.14
CA LEU A 119 7.01 -11.24 -13.45
C LEU A 119 7.14 -12.77 -13.53
N ARG A 120 8.26 -13.36 -13.07
CA ARG A 120 8.43 -14.81 -13.06
C ARG A 120 7.37 -15.45 -12.16
N GLY A 121 6.72 -16.50 -12.66
CA GLY A 121 5.67 -17.21 -11.93
C GLY A 121 4.33 -16.48 -11.86
N VAL A 122 4.17 -15.32 -12.50
CA VAL A 122 2.86 -14.67 -12.62
C VAL A 122 1.96 -15.49 -13.54
N GLU A 123 0.78 -15.81 -13.04
CA GLU A 123 -0.27 -16.51 -13.79
C GLU A 123 -1.41 -15.54 -14.13
N LEU A 124 -1.86 -15.58 -15.39
CA LEU A 124 -3.07 -14.89 -15.83
C LEU A 124 -4.16 -15.92 -16.07
N SER A 125 -5.15 -15.96 -15.18
CA SER A 125 -6.23 -16.93 -15.20
C SER A 125 -7.57 -16.21 -15.31
N ALA A 126 -8.37 -16.57 -16.32
CA ALA A 126 -9.66 -15.95 -16.62
C ALA A 126 -9.62 -14.41 -16.84
N CYS A 127 -8.45 -13.87 -17.24
CA CYS A 127 -8.30 -12.44 -17.55
C CYS A 127 -8.68 -12.13 -19.01
N ASN A 128 -9.22 -10.93 -19.26
CA ASN A 128 -9.24 -10.37 -20.61
C ASN A 128 -7.82 -9.88 -20.97
N ILE A 129 -7.18 -10.53 -21.93
CA ILE A 129 -5.81 -10.22 -22.39
C ILE A 129 -5.79 -9.45 -23.73
N GLU A 130 -6.93 -8.96 -24.21
CA GLU A 130 -6.99 -8.13 -25.42
C GLU A 130 -6.13 -6.88 -25.26
N GLY A 131 -5.23 -6.64 -26.22
CA GLY A 131 -4.30 -5.51 -26.20
C GLY A 131 -3.13 -5.64 -25.21
N LEU A 132 -3.00 -6.76 -24.49
CA LEU A 132 -1.82 -7.03 -23.66
C LEU A 132 -0.56 -7.07 -24.54
N THR A 133 0.47 -6.35 -24.12
CA THR A 133 1.76 -6.31 -24.82
C THR A 133 2.91 -6.76 -23.92
N VAL A 134 3.89 -7.43 -24.51
CA VAL A 134 5.19 -7.77 -23.89
C VAL A 134 6.26 -7.12 -24.76
N ASP A 135 7.03 -6.19 -24.19
CA ASP A 135 8.02 -5.37 -24.90
C ASP A 135 7.49 -4.71 -26.18
N GLY A 136 6.23 -4.27 -26.14
CA GLY A 136 5.54 -3.60 -27.25
C GLY A 136 4.94 -4.54 -28.30
N VAL A 137 5.12 -5.86 -28.18
CA VAL A 137 4.54 -6.86 -29.08
C VAL A 137 3.24 -7.39 -28.48
N LEU A 138 2.17 -7.50 -29.28
CA LEU A 138 0.89 -8.03 -28.82
C LEU A 138 1.00 -9.51 -28.45
N ILE A 139 0.39 -9.89 -27.32
CA ILE A 139 0.41 -11.29 -26.86
C ILE A 139 -0.25 -12.24 -27.87
N SER A 140 -1.26 -11.78 -28.61
CA SER A 140 -1.93 -12.54 -29.67
C SER A 140 -0.98 -12.90 -30.81
N GLU A 141 -0.05 -11.99 -31.18
CA GLU A 141 0.96 -12.24 -32.21
C GLU A 141 2.01 -13.25 -31.74
N LEU A 142 2.46 -13.13 -30.48
CA LEU A 142 3.41 -14.08 -29.88
C LEU A 142 2.84 -15.50 -29.80
N LEU A 143 1.53 -15.65 -29.56
CA LEU A 143 0.86 -16.94 -29.51
C LEU A 143 0.60 -17.51 -30.92
N ALA A 144 0.28 -16.66 -31.90
CA ALA A 144 0.07 -17.09 -33.28
C ALA A 144 1.36 -17.59 -33.96
N GLY A 145 2.52 -17.03 -33.62
CA GLY A 145 3.82 -17.48 -34.13
C GLY A 145 4.31 -18.83 -33.55
N ARG A 146 3.52 -19.46 -32.68
CA ARG A 146 3.84 -20.74 -32.00
C ARG A 146 3.01 -21.93 -32.50
N SER A 147 2.14 -21.73 -33.49
CA SER A 147 1.36 -22.80 -34.15
C SER A 147 1.98 -23.25 -35.46
#